data_AF-A0A445I8K2-F1
#
_entry.id   AF-A0A445I8K2-F1
#
_cell.length_a   1.000
_cell.length_b   1.000
_cell.length_c   1.000
_cell.angle_alpha   90.00
_cell.angle_beta   90.00
_cell.angle_gamma   90.00
#
_symmetry.space_group_name_H-M   'P 1'
#
loop_
_entity.id
_entity.type
_entity.pdbx_description
1 polymer ?
#
loop_
_entity_poly.entity_id
_entity_poly.type
_entity_poly.pdbx_seq_one_letter_code
_entity_poly.pdbx_strand_id
1 'polypeptide(L)'
;MQEVPEKKGPTAIILSLRNKVLRQILKEKTIIGIRPKLEGFRVTNAGCCGVGRNNGQVTCLPLQTPCRNRNAFLFWDAFHPTEAANTIIGRRAYNAHSASDAYPVDINRLAQI
;
A
#
# COMPACT_ATOMS: atom_id res chain seq x y z
N MET A 1 -21.06 -11.27 33.82
CA MET A 1 -19.77 -11.02 33.16
C MET A 1 -20.08 -10.54 31.75
N GLN A 2 -19.92 -9.25 31.48
CA GLN A 2 -20.03 -8.73 30.11
C GLN A 2 -18.73 -9.05 29.37
N GLU A 3 -18.84 -9.63 28.17
CA GLU A 3 -17.70 -9.76 27.26
C GLU A 3 -17.14 -8.37 26.98
N VAL A 4 -15.91 -8.11 27.45
CA VAL A 4 -15.19 -6.90 27.08
C VAL A 4 -14.74 -7.08 25.63
N PRO A 5 -15.15 -6.21 24.69
CA PRO A 5 -14.75 -6.37 23.30
C PRO A 5 -13.23 -6.32 23.20
N GLU A 6 -12.64 -7.33 22.57
CA GLU A 6 -11.21 -7.44 22.33
C GLU A 6 -10.75 -6.17 21.59
N LYS A 7 -10.08 -5.27 22.31
CA LYS A 7 -9.50 -4.07 21.71
C LYS A 7 -8.46 -4.57 20.70
N LYS A 8 -8.77 -4.43 19.41
CA LYS A 8 -7.83 -4.72 18.32
C LYS A 8 -6.52 -4.00 18.62
N GLY A 9 -5.51 -4.76 19.04
CA GLY A 9 -4.21 -4.20 19.39
C GLY A 9 -3.62 -3.39 18.22
N PRO A 10 -2.62 -2.54 18.46
CA PRO A 10 -2.02 -1.69 17.42
C PRO A 10 -1.61 -2.47 16.16
N THR A 11 -1.22 -3.74 16.31
CA THR A 11 -0.90 -4.67 15.22
C THR A 11 -2.09 -4.93 14.27
N ALA A 12 -3.32 -5.00 14.78
CA ALA A 12 -4.53 -5.24 13.97
C ALA A 12 -4.96 -4.00 13.18
N ILE A 13 -4.69 -2.79 13.69
CA ILE A 13 -4.90 -1.52 12.97
C ILE A 13 -3.91 -1.40 11.80
N ILE A 14 -2.64 -1.71 12.05
CA ILE A 14 -1.59 -1.72 11.02
C ILE A 14 -1.93 -2.70 9.89
N LEU A 15 -2.40 -3.90 10.23
CA LEU A 15 -2.83 -4.90 9.25
C LEU A 15 -4.03 -4.41 8.41
N SER A 16 -4.97 -3.69 9.03
CA SER A 16 -6.13 -3.11 8.35
C SER A 16 -5.74 -2.03 7.33
N LEU A 17 -4.80 -1.15 7.68
CA LEU A 17 -4.28 -0.11 6.76
C LEU A 17 -3.51 -0.71 5.59
N ARG A 18 -2.65 -1.70 5.86
CA ARG A 18 -1.95 -2.46 4.81
C ARG A 18 -2.92 -3.11 3.84
N ASN A 19 -4.02 -3.68 4.33
CA ASN A 19 -5.05 -4.29 3.50
C ASN A 19 -5.83 -3.29 2.62
N LYS A 20 -6.00 -2.03 3.05
CA LYS A 20 -6.65 -0.99 2.22
C LYS A 20 -5.73 -0.57 1.06
N VAL A 21 -4.46 -0.27 1.36
CA VAL A 21 -3.44 0.07 0.35
C VAL A 21 -3.25 -1.07 -0.64
N LEU A 22 -3.14 -2.30 -0.13
CA LEU A 22 -3.03 -3.51 -0.94
C LEU A 22 -4.23 -3.65 -1.89
N ARG A 23 -5.45 -3.37 -1.42
CA ARG A 23 -6.63 -3.36 -2.29
C ARG A 23 -6.51 -2.31 -3.37
N GLN A 24 -6.17 -1.05 -3.07
CA GLN A 24 -6.00 0.00 -4.09
C GLN A 24 -5.01 -0.40 -5.19
N ILE A 25 -3.90 -1.05 -4.81
CA ILE A 25 -2.83 -1.42 -5.73
C ILE A 25 -3.11 -2.75 -6.47
N LEU A 26 -3.75 -3.73 -5.82
CA LEU A 26 -4.01 -5.07 -6.38
C LEU A 26 -5.42 -5.26 -6.96
N LYS A 27 -6.28 -4.23 -6.97
CA LYS A 27 -7.73 -4.40 -7.19
C LYS A 27 -8.16 -4.86 -8.59
N GLU A 28 -7.28 -4.98 -9.57
CA GLU A 28 -7.65 -5.49 -10.89
C GLU A 28 -7.00 -6.84 -11.16
N LYS A 29 -7.70 -7.91 -10.76
CA LYS A 29 -7.42 -9.27 -11.23
C LYS A 29 -8.31 -9.73 -12.38
N THR A 30 -9.19 -8.88 -12.89
CA THR A 30 -10.10 -9.26 -13.97
C THR A 30 -10.47 -8.00 -14.73
N ILE A 31 -9.96 -7.80 -15.95
CA ILE A 31 -10.65 -7.44 -17.20
C ILE A 31 -9.55 -7.38 -18.30
N ILE A 32 -9.67 -8.28 -19.29
CA ILE A 32 -9.14 -8.25 -20.66
C ILE A 32 -7.94 -7.31 -20.93
N GLY A 33 -6.76 -7.89 -21.14
CA GLY A 33 -5.77 -7.37 -22.09
C GLY A 33 -4.78 -6.29 -21.64
N ILE A 34 -4.91 -5.69 -20.45
CA ILE A 34 -3.86 -4.83 -19.89
C ILE A 34 -3.57 -5.32 -18.48
N ARG A 35 -2.48 -6.07 -18.31
CA ARG A 35 -1.91 -6.28 -16.97
C ARG A 35 -1.29 -4.94 -16.57
N PRO A 36 -1.83 -4.16 -15.59
CA PRO A 36 -0.97 -3.20 -14.93
C PRO A 36 0.12 -4.06 -14.32
N LYS A 37 1.35 -3.79 -14.74
CA LYS A 37 2.54 -4.60 -14.50
C LYS A 37 2.79 -4.70 -12.99
N LEU A 38 2.05 -5.58 -12.32
CA LEU A 38 2.28 -6.03 -10.95
C LEU A 38 3.56 -6.87 -10.85
N GLU A 39 4.23 -7.10 -11.98
CA GLU A 39 5.56 -7.70 -12.12
C GLU A 39 6.66 -7.02 -11.26
N GLY A 40 6.37 -5.89 -10.59
CA GLY A 40 7.33 -5.19 -9.73
C GLY A 40 7.39 -5.70 -8.29
N PHE A 41 6.25 -5.83 -7.61
CA PHE A 41 6.22 -6.15 -6.18
C PHE A 41 6.24 -7.66 -5.93
N ARG A 42 7.33 -8.15 -5.35
CA ARG A 42 7.51 -9.54 -4.94
C ARG A 42 7.20 -9.77 -3.46
N VAL A 43 7.25 -8.69 -2.66
CA VAL A 43 7.04 -8.74 -1.20
C VAL A 43 5.95 -7.76 -0.81
N THR A 44 4.79 -8.30 -0.41
CA THR A 44 3.59 -7.51 -0.06
C THR A 44 3.21 -7.64 1.42
N ASN A 45 3.85 -8.53 2.17
CA ASN A 45 3.52 -8.85 3.56
C ASN A 45 4.64 -8.46 4.56
N ALA A 46 5.69 -7.79 4.09
CA ALA A 46 6.80 -7.30 4.89
C ALA A 46 7.23 -5.89 4.49
N GLY A 47 7.83 -5.15 5.44
CA GLY A 47 8.47 -3.86 5.19
C GLY A 47 9.88 -4.03 4.62
N CYS A 48 10.28 -3.13 3.73
CA CYS A 48 11.65 -3.03 3.25
C CYS A 48 12.63 -2.63 4.37
N CYS A 49 12.18 -1.83 5.33
CA CYS A 49 12.88 -1.43 6.54
C CYS A 49 11.92 -1.46 7.73
N GLY A 50 12.42 -1.70 8.94
CA GLY A 50 11.61 -1.70 10.15
C GLY A 50 12.01 -2.81 11.11
N VAL A 51 11.27 -2.92 12.21
CA VAL A 51 11.56 -3.88 13.29
C VAL A 51 10.34 -4.73 13.59
N GLY A 52 10.60 -5.91 14.17
CA GLY A 52 9.60 -6.87 14.58
C GLY A 52 9.15 -7.78 13.45
N ARG A 53 8.02 -8.47 13.65
CA ARG A 53 7.50 -9.45 12.69
C ARG A 53 7.33 -8.80 11.31
N ASN A 54 7.95 -9.41 10.30
CA ASN A 54 7.94 -8.96 8.90
C ASN A 54 8.38 -7.48 8.72
N ASN A 55 9.25 -6.95 9.57
CA ASN A 55 9.62 -5.53 9.58
C ASN A 55 8.40 -4.59 9.60
N GLY A 56 7.35 -5.01 10.31
CA GLY A 56 6.02 -4.43 10.19
C GLY A 56 5.39 -4.00 11.51
N GLN A 57 6.16 -3.93 12.59
CA GLN A 57 5.65 -3.51 13.90
C GLN A 57 6.11 -2.09 14.26
N VAL A 58 7.34 -1.74 13.89
CA VAL A 58 7.92 -0.42 14.13
C VAL A 58 8.41 0.14 12.81
N THR A 59 8.29 1.46 12.66
CA THR A 59 8.85 2.20 11.52
C THR A 59 10.36 1.98 11.37
N CYS A 60 10.89 2.30 10.20
CA CYS A 60 12.33 2.30 9.96
C CYS A 60 13.03 3.28 10.93
N LEU A 61 14.04 2.83 11.67
CA LEU A 61 14.79 3.65 12.63
C LEU A 61 16.00 4.31 11.96
N PRO A 62 16.52 5.43 12.51
CA PRO A 62 17.74 6.06 12.01
C PRO A 62 18.89 5.07 11.86
N LEU A 63 19.65 5.20 10.77
CA LEU A 63 20.81 4.36 10.42
C LEU A 63 20.50 2.87 10.17
N GLN A 64 19.24 2.44 10.18
CA GLN A 64 18.91 1.08 9.75
C GLN A 64 19.16 0.89 8.25
N THR A 65 19.76 -0.25 7.90
CA THR A 65 19.97 -0.63 6.51
C THR A 65 18.66 -1.15 5.92
N PRO A 66 18.09 -0.49 4.89
CA PRO A 66 16.89 -0.96 4.22
C PRO A 66 17.19 -2.13 3.29
N CYS A 67 16.14 -2.79 2.80
CA CYS A 67 16.23 -3.82 1.77
C CYS A 67 16.97 -3.34 0.51
N ARG A 68 17.67 -4.26 -0.16
CA ARG A 68 18.50 -3.94 -1.34
C ARG A 68 17.70 -3.48 -2.56
N ASN A 69 16.49 -4.01 -2.75
CA ASN A 69 15.61 -3.64 -3.87
C ASN A 69 14.25 -3.16 -3.35
N ARG A 70 14.10 -1.83 -3.25
CA ARG A 70 12.89 -1.17 -2.74
C ARG A 70 11.70 -1.35 -3.69
N ASN A 71 11.95 -1.48 -4.99
CA ASN A 71 10.90 -1.66 -6.00
C ASN A 71 10.24 -3.05 -5.90
N ALA A 72 10.89 -4.01 -5.23
CA ALA A 72 10.32 -5.33 -4.99
C ALA A 72 9.35 -5.37 -3.79
N PHE A 73 9.32 -4.32 -2.95
CA PHE A 73 8.52 -4.26 -1.74
C PHE A 73 7.36 -3.29 -1.89
N LEU A 74 6.17 -3.69 -1.47
CA LEU A 74 5.00 -2.82 -1.44
C LEU A 74 5.10 -1.76 -0.33
N PHE A 75 5.63 -2.18 0.84
CA PHE A 75 5.72 -1.34 2.03
C PHE A 75 7.18 -0.95 2.31
N TRP A 76 7.38 0.33 2.58
CA TRP A 76 8.65 0.83 3.09
C TRP A 76 8.87 0.33 4.52
N ASP A 77 7.87 0.50 5.38
CA ASP A 77 7.91 0.11 6.79
C ASP A 77 6.55 -0.41 7.31
N ALA A 78 6.34 -0.37 8.63
CA ALA A 78 5.07 -0.74 9.27
C ALA A 78 3.85 0.02 8.71
N PHE A 79 4.01 1.29 8.33
CA PHE A 79 2.90 2.21 8.05
C PHE A 79 2.90 2.74 6.61
N HIS A 80 4.07 2.91 5.99
CA HIS A 80 4.22 3.65 4.74
C HIS A 80 4.44 2.73 3.52
N PRO A 81 3.85 3.05 2.35
CA PRO A 81 4.19 2.42 1.07
C PRO A 81 5.62 2.79 0.61
N THR A 82 6.20 1.98 -0.28
CA THR A 82 7.43 2.38 -0.99
C THR A 82 7.15 3.46 -2.04
N GLU A 83 8.20 4.13 -2.51
CA GLU A 83 8.12 5.08 -3.63
C GLU A 83 7.48 4.46 -4.88
N ALA A 84 7.84 3.22 -5.21
CA ALA A 84 7.25 2.50 -6.32
C ALA A 84 5.73 2.35 -6.15
N ALA A 85 5.27 2.07 -4.93
CA ALA A 85 3.85 1.94 -4.62
C ALA A 85 3.14 3.31 -4.72
N ASN A 86 3.75 4.35 -4.18
CA ASN A 86 3.24 5.72 -4.26
C ASN A 86 3.18 6.24 -5.70
N THR A 87 4.12 5.87 -6.57
CA THR A 87 4.09 6.25 -7.99
C THR A 87 2.89 5.66 -8.71
N ILE A 88 2.56 4.39 -8.42
CA ILE A 88 1.37 3.74 -9.00
C ILE A 88 0.09 4.40 -8.47
N ILE A 89 -0.01 4.62 -7.16
CA ILE A 89 -1.17 5.30 -6.56
C ILE A 89 -1.34 6.71 -7.15
N GLY A 90 -0.25 7.49 -7.23
CA GLY A 90 -0.28 8.84 -7.78
C GLY A 90 -0.73 8.88 -9.24
N ARG A 91 -0.26 7.95 -10.07
CA ARG A 91 -0.72 7.83 -11.46
C ARG A 91 -2.21 7.52 -11.56
N ARG A 92 -2.72 6.58 -10.75
CA ARG A 92 -4.15 6.23 -10.73
C ARG A 92 -5.02 7.36 -10.17
N ALA A 93 -4.52 8.12 -9.20
CA ALA A 93 -5.21 9.31 -8.70
C ALA A 93 -5.25 10.44 -9.74
N TYR A 94 -4.19 10.55 -10.56
CA TYR A 94 -4.11 11.58 -11.59
C TYR A 94 -4.96 11.25 -12.82
N ASN A 95 -4.93 10.01 -13.29
CA ASN A 95 -5.70 9.52 -14.42
C ASN A 95 -6.35 8.18 -14.02
N ALA A 96 -7.62 8.24 -13.65
CA ALA A 96 -8.30 7.11 -13.04
C ALA A 96 -8.69 6.05 -14.07
N HIS A 97 -8.47 4.77 -13.75
CA HIS A 97 -8.95 3.66 -14.57
C HIS A 97 -10.33 3.16 -14.11
N SER A 98 -10.68 3.40 -12.84
CA SER A 98 -11.98 3.06 -12.27
C SER A 98 -12.40 4.09 -11.22
N ALA A 99 -13.68 4.14 -10.87
CA ALA A 99 -14.20 4.96 -9.78
C ALA A 99 -13.60 4.63 -8.40
N SER A 100 -12.90 3.49 -8.25
CA SER A 100 -12.20 3.16 -7.02
C SER A 100 -10.83 3.84 -6.88
N ASP A 101 -10.33 4.44 -7.97
CA ASP A 101 -9.05 5.17 -7.99
C ASP A 101 -9.24 6.63 -7.59
N ALA A 102 -10.22 7.29 -8.21
CA ALA A 102 -10.68 8.62 -7.88
C ALA A 102 -12.18 8.73 -8.17
N TYR A 103 -12.90 9.46 -7.32
CA TYR A 103 -14.32 9.74 -7.47
C TYR A 103 -14.62 11.12 -6.83
N PRO A 104 -15.49 11.96 -7.42
CA PRO A 104 -16.25 11.74 -8.66
C PRO A 104 -15.48 12.00 -9.96
N VAL A 105 -14.34 12.70 -9.90
CA VAL A 105 -13.44 12.97 -11.03
C VAL A 105 -11.98 12.79 -10.58
N ASP A 106 -11.08 12.50 -11.52
CA ASP A 106 -9.64 12.44 -11.26
C ASP A 106 -8.97 13.83 -11.33
N ILE A 107 -7.70 13.89 -10.92
CA ILE A 107 -6.96 15.16 -10.85
C ILE A 107 -6.75 15.76 -12.25
N ASN A 108 -6.53 14.93 -13.27
CA ASN A 108 -6.36 15.42 -14.64
C ASN A 108 -7.61 16.15 -15.14
N ARG A 109 -8.79 15.58 -14.89
CA ARG A 109 -10.07 16.23 -15.24
C ARG A 109 -10.36 17.43 -14.35
N LEU A 110 -10.06 17.36 -13.06
CA LEU A 110 -10.23 18.46 -12.11
C LEU A 110 -9.38 19.69 -12.49
N ALA A 111 -8.19 19.48 -13.04
CA ALA A 111 -7.29 20.58 -13.44
C ALA A 111 -7.74 21.31 -14.72
N GLN A 112 -8.79 20.84 -15.40
CA GLN A 112 -9.29 21.40 -16.66
C GLN A 112 -10.63 22.14 -16.51
N ILE A 113 -11.15 22.23 -15.29
CA ILE A 113 -12.38 22.97 -14.97
C ILE A 113 -12.05 24.22 -14.17
#